data_AF-A0A2D8QCI0-F1
#
_entry.id   AF-A0A2D8QCI0-F1
#
_cell.length_a   1.000
_cell.length_b   1.000
_cell.length_c   1.000
_cell.angle_alpha   90.00
_cell.angle_beta   90.00
_cell.angle_gamma   90.00
#
_symmetry.space_group_name_H-M   'P 1'
#
loop_
_entity.id
_entity.type
_entity.pdbx_description
1 polymer ?
#
loop_
_entity_poly.entity_id
_entity_poly.type
_entity_poly.pdbx_seq_one_letter_code
_entity_poly.pdbx_strand_id
1 'polypeptide(L)'
;MKHWTIDDIAWEHFDPSKVDPEILKAVKAAALVEHNGYDYAAYLCSVFADDPDFCQAAKDWAEEEVQHGRALRRWAEYADPTFDFDDAFARFTRDITLPLDAKQSIRGSRSGELVARCIVEVGTSSFYGAMAAATEEPVLKSIAMRIRADELRHYKLFYNHLNRYLEREQLGPTRRLMIALSRIRETEDDELAYAYHCANGLAGPYDRSACIAAYSRRAYGMYKRPHVERAVMMTCKAAGLDPQSRVARLLGDASWWLMRKKVGWLERRAA
;
A
#
# COMPACT_ATOMS: atom_id res chain seq x y z
N MET A 1 -22.99 -2.35 -5.25
CA MET A 1 -22.86 -1.72 -3.92
C MET A 1 -22.53 -0.25 -4.15
N LYS A 2 -22.97 0.67 -3.29
CA LYS A 2 -22.61 2.09 -3.43
C LYS A 2 -21.15 2.25 -2.98
N HIS A 3 -20.28 2.75 -3.86
CA HIS A 3 -18.91 3.15 -3.48
C HIS A 3 -19.01 4.39 -2.58
N TRP A 4 -18.16 4.48 -1.56
CA TRP A 4 -18.14 5.66 -0.70
C TRP A 4 -17.43 6.81 -1.41
N THR A 5 -17.71 8.02 -0.97
CA THR A 5 -17.11 9.26 -1.43
C THR A 5 -16.57 10.03 -0.24
N ILE A 6 -15.73 11.03 -0.49
CA ILE A 6 -15.15 11.89 0.57
C ILE A 6 -16.25 12.54 1.44
N ASP A 7 -17.43 12.80 0.86
CA ASP A 7 -18.57 13.41 1.54
C ASP A 7 -19.30 12.43 2.48
N ASP A 8 -19.06 11.12 2.36
CA ASP A 8 -19.59 10.11 3.29
C ASP A 8 -18.76 10.01 4.59
N ILE A 9 -17.67 10.76 4.71
CA ILE A 9 -16.83 10.82 5.92
C ILE A 9 -17.39 11.90 6.85
N ALA A 10 -17.61 11.54 8.12
CA ALA A 10 -18.12 12.43 9.15
C ALA A 10 -17.01 13.35 9.71
N TRP A 11 -16.56 14.30 8.87
CA TRP A 11 -15.46 15.23 9.15
C TRP A 11 -15.66 16.08 10.41
N GLU A 12 -16.90 16.31 10.81
CA GLU A 12 -17.28 17.03 12.03
C GLU A 12 -16.83 16.34 13.32
N HIS A 13 -16.51 15.04 13.26
CA HIS A 13 -15.96 14.30 14.41
C HIS A 13 -14.44 14.44 14.55
N PHE A 14 -13.77 15.17 13.66
CA PHE A 14 -12.32 15.35 13.73
C PHE A 14 -11.91 15.95 15.07
N ASP A 15 -10.97 15.29 15.75
CA ASP A 15 -10.51 15.68 17.08
C ASP A 15 -8.98 15.90 17.07
N PRO A 16 -8.50 17.17 17.03
CA PRO A 16 -7.07 17.45 16.98
C PRO A 16 -6.31 16.94 18.22
N SER A 17 -6.99 16.76 19.36
CA SER A 17 -6.36 16.26 20.58
C SER A 17 -5.98 14.77 20.51
N LYS A 18 -6.55 14.03 19.55
CA LYS A 18 -6.32 12.59 19.33
C LYS A 18 -5.39 12.30 18.16
N VAL A 19 -4.86 13.33 17.52
CA VAL A 19 -3.87 13.19 16.45
C VAL A 19 -2.57 12.70 17.06
N ASP A 20 -2.15 11.49 16.66
CA ASP A 20 -0.81 10.99 16.92
C ASP A 20 0.17 11.59 15.89
N PRO A 21 1.18 12.38 16.32
CA PRO A 21 2.14 13.00 15.39
C PRO A 21 2.98 12.01 14.59
N GLU A 22 3.16 10.78 15.09
CA GLU A 22 3.92 9.74 14.42
C GLU A 22 3.07 9.03 13.36
N ILE A 23 1.77 8.84 13.61
CA ILE A 23 0.82 8.36 12.60
C ILE A 23 0.63 9.42 11.51
N LEU A 24 0.52 10.70 11.88
CA LEU A 24 0.39 11.80 10.91
C LEU A 24 1.49 11.77 9.83
N LYS A 25 2.74 11.57 10.23
CA LYS A 25 3.87 11.49 9.28
C LYS A 25 3.75 10.33 8.29
N ALA A 26 3.18 9.21 8.72
CA ALA A 26 2.89 8.07 7.85
C ALA A 26 1.70 8.34 6.93
N VAL A 27 0.64 9.00 7.43
CA VAL A 27 -0.54 9.39 6.65
C VAL A 27 -0.17 10.38 5.54
N LYS A 28 0.68 11.37 5.83
CA LYS A 28 1.17 12.30 4.82
C LYS A 28 1.89 11.60 3.66
N ALA A 29 2.75 10.62 3.99
CA ALA A 29 3.45 9.83 2.98
C ALA A 29 2.47 8.96 2.16
N ALA A 30 1.53 8.29 2.84
CA ALA A 30 0.50 7.49 2.19
C ALA A 30 -0.36 8.33 1.26
N ALA A 31 -0.75 9.55 1.67
CA ALA A 31 -1.53 10.44 0.84
C ALA A 31 -0.89 10.72 -0.53
N LEU A 32 0.46 10.84 -0.60
CA LEU A 32 1.15 11.03 -1.88
C LEU A 32 1.12 9.77 -2.75
N VAL A 33 1.39 8.59 -2.16
CA VAL A 33 1.46 7.33 -2.91
C VAL A 33 0.09 6.95 -3.47
N GLU A 34 -0.94 7.01 -2.64
CA GLU A 34 -2.34 6.71 -3.01
C GLU A 34 -2.84 7.65 -4.11
N HIS A 35 -2.46 8.94 -4.03
CA HIS A 35 -2.85 9.93 -5.04
C HIS A 35 -2.19 9.69 -6.42
N ASN A 36 -1.15 8.85 -6.50
CA ASN A 36 -0.46 8.53 -7.74
C ASN A 36 -1.08 7.37 -8.54
N GLY A 37 -2.32 6.97 -8.22
CA GLY A 37 -3.01 5.83 -8.85
C GLY A 37 -3.13 5.89 -10.38
N TYR A 38 -3.23 7.09 -10.98
CA TYR A 38 -3.40 7.22 -12.44
C TYR A 38 -2.18 6.78 -13.25
N ASP A 39 -0.97 7.09 -12.78
CA ASP A 39 0.26 6.66 -13.46
C ASP A 39 0.40 5.13 -13.41
N TYR A 40 -0.01 4.52 -12.29
CA TYR A 40 -0.10 3.06 -12.19
C TYR A 40 -1.11 2.47 -13.16
N ALA A 41 -2.29 3.09 -13.31
CA ALA A 41 -3.30 2.66 -14.27
C ALA A 41 -2.77 2.74 -15.71
N ALA A 42 -2.04 3.81 -16.05
CA ALA A 42 -1.42 3.99 -17.35
C ALA A 42 -0.37 2.90 -17.63
N TYR A 43 0.52 2.62 -16.67
CA TYR A 43 1.47 1.50 -16.76
C TYR A 43 0.75 0.16 -16.96
N LEU A 44 -0.28 -0.13 -16.17
CA LEU A 44 -1.06 -1.36 -16.29
C LEU A 44 -1.75 -1.45 -17.65
N CYS A 45 -2.34 -0.38 -18.15
CA CYS A 45 -2.95 -0.36 -19.48
C CYS A 45 -1.92 -0.59 -20.60
N SER A 46 -0.67 -0.15 -20.41
CA SER A 46 0.44 -0.39 -21.34
C SER A 46 0.83 -1.87 -21.41
N VAL A 47 0.98 -2.52 -20.25
CA VAL A 47 1.32 -3.95 -20.14
C VAL A 47 0.18 -4.85 -20.65
N PHE A 48 -1.07 -4.42 -20.49
CA PHE A 48 -2.29 -5.17 -20.82
C PHE A 48 -3.05 -4.57 -22.02
N ALA A 49 -2.34 -3.94 -22.95
CA ALA A 49 -2.95 -3.12 -24.02
C ALA A 49 -4.00 -3.81 -24.92
N ASP A 50 -3.96 -5.13 -25.04
CA ASP A 50 -4.91 -5.97 -25.79
C ASP A 50 -6.10 -6.47 -24.95
N ASP A 51 -6.22 -6.05 -23.68
CA ASP A 51 -7.27 -6.45 -22.75
C ASP A 51 -8.09 -5.24 -22.29
N PRO A 52 -9.07 -4.78 -23.11
CA PRO A 52 -9.85 -3.57 -22.80
C PRO A 52 -10.63 -3.69 -21.49
N ASP A 53 -11.09 -4.90 -21.14
CA ASP A 53 -11.82 -5.16 -19.90
C ASP A 53 -10.93 -4.93 -18.67
N PHE A 54 -9.68 -5.44 -18.70
CA PHE A 54 -8.73 -5.17 -17.63
C PHE A 54 -8.31 -3.70 -17.58
N CYS A 55 -8.09 -3.07 -18.74
CA CYS A 55 -7.77 -1.64 -18.80
C CYS A 55 -8.87 -0.78 -18.18
N GLN A 56 -10.14 -1.11 -18.40
CA GLN A 56 -11.24 -0.41 -17.73
C GLN A 56 -11.23 -0.67 -16.22
N ALA A 57 -11.06 -1.92 -15.80
CA ALA A 57 -10.98 -2.28 -14.38
C ALA A 57 -9.82 -1.56 -13.65
N ALA A 58 -8.67 -1.39 -14.32
CA ALA A 58 -7.53 -0.65 -13.80
C ALA A 58 -7.79 0.85 -13.69
N LYS A 59 -8.56 1.45 -14.61
CA LYS A 59 -8.97 2.86 -14.52
C LYS A 59 -9.95 3.08 -13.37
N ASP A 60 -10.94 2.20 -13.24
CA ASP A 60 -11.92 2.27 -12.14
C ASP A 60 -11.23 2.09 -10.78
N TRP A 61 -10.27 1.16 -10.68
CA TRP A 61 -9.38 1.00 -9.52
C TRP A 61 -8.64 2.31 -9.19
N ALA A 62 -8.04 2.95 -10.19
CA ALA A 62 -7.26 4.17 -9.98
C ALA A 62 -8.10 5.35 -9.47
N GLU A 63 -9.35 5.48 -9.89
CA GLU A 63 -10.27 6.49 -9.35
C GLU A 63 -10.50 6.30 -7.83
N GLU A 64 -10.58 5.04 -7.37
CA GLU A 64 -10.67 4.70 -5.95
C GLU A 64 -9.37 5.03 -5.20
N GLU A 65 -8.20 4.66 -5.74
CA GLU A 65 -6.88 4.98 -5.14
C GLU A 65 -6.67 6.50 -5.00
N VAL A 66 -6.96 7.28 -6.04
CA VAL A 66 -6.83 8.75 -5.94
C VAL A 66 -7.83 9.31 -4.94
N GLN A 67 -9.01 8.70 -4.78
CA GLN A 67 -9.93 9.05 -3.71
C GLN A 67 -9.34 8.80 -2.32
N HIS A 68 -8.64 7.67 -2.12
CA HIS A 68 -7.95 7.38 -0.86
C HIS A 68 -6.91 8.47 -0.56
N GLY A 69 -6.09 8.83 -1.55
CA GLY A 69 -5.12 9.92 -1.45
C GLY A 69 -5.77 11.26 -1.08
N ARG A 70 -6.91 11.60 -1.70
CA ARG A 70 -7.67 12.83 -1.38
C ARG A 70 -8.23 12.83 0.05
N ALA A 71 -8.74 11.69 0.53
CA ALA A 71 -9.25 11.57 1.90
C ALA A 71 -8.11 11.72 2.93
N LEU A 72 -6.98 11.06 2.70
CA LEU A 72 -5.80 11.14 3.56
C LEU A 72 -5.17 12.54 3.56
N ARG A 73 -5.09 13.18 2.38
CA ARG A 73 -4.68 14.58 2.24
C ARG A 73 -5.53 15.48 3.14
N ARG A 74 -6.86 15.44 2.99
CA ARG A 74 -7.77 16.31 3.75
C ARG A 74 -7.64 16.10 5.25
N TRP A 75 -7.51 14.85 5.69
CA TRP A 75 -7.26 14.55 7.09
C TRP A 75 -5.91 15.10 7.57
N ALA A 76 -4.85 14.96 6.76
CA ALA A 76 -3.51 15.46 7.11
C ALA A 76 -3.47 17.00 7.19
N GLU A 77 -4.20 17.71 6.33
CA GLU A 77 -4.34 19.18 6.36
C GLU A 77 -5.12 19.65 7.60
N TYR A 78 -6.09 18.88 8.09
CA TYR A 78 -6.76 19.16 9.37
C TYR A 78 -5.82 18.95 10.57
N ALA A 79 -5.01 17.90 10.52
CA ALA A 79 -4.07 17.54 11.57
C ALA A 79 -2.83 18.44 11.61
N ASP A 80 -2.41 18.96 10.47
CA ASP A 80 -1.31 19.91 10.32
C ASP A 80 -1.65 20.95 9.24
N PRO A 81 -2.17 22.12 9.64
CA PRO A 81 -2.51 23.20 8.71
C PRO A 81 -1.31 23.78 7.94
N THR A 82 -0.08 23.42 8.31
CA THR A 82 1.13 23.86 7.59
C THR A 82 1.56 22.88 6.49
N PHE A 83 0.87 21.74 6.37
CA PHE A 83 1.15 20.76 5.34
C PHE A 83 0.69 21.25 3.97
N ASP A 84 1.65 21.55 3.09
CA ASP A 84 1.40 21.81 1.67
C ASP A 84 1.47 20.50 0.89
N PHE A 85 0.31 19.89 0.64
CA PHE A 85 0.22 18.65 -0.12
C PHE A 85 0.64 18.84 -1.58
N ASP A 86 0.22 19.94 -2.22
CA ASP A 86 0.40 20.11 -3.67
C ASP A 86 1.88 20.27 -4.01
N ASP A 87 2.62 21.04 -3.21
CA ASP A 87 4.09 21.15 -3.31
C ASP A 87 4.79 19.82 -2.99
N ALA A 88 4.35 19.10 -1.95
CA ALA A 88 4.91 17.78 -1.62
C ALA A 88 4.68 16.75 -2.73
N PHE A 89 3.49 16.73 -3.32
CA PHE A 89 3.14 15.82 -4.41
C PHE A 89 3.92 16.16 -5.69
N ALA A 90 4.05 17.45 -6.02
CA ALA A 90 4.85 17.89 -7.17
C ALA A 90 6.33 17.47 -7.05
N ARG A 91 6.91 17.52 -5.83
CA ARG A 91 8.26 16.98 -5.59
C ARG A 91 8.33 15.46 -5.76
N PHE A 92 7.33 14.76 -5.24
CA PHE A 92 7.27 13.30 -5.27
C PHE A 92 7.20 12.77 -6.71
N THR A 93 6.30 13.30 -7.54
CA THR A 93 6.09 12.85 -8.93
C THR A 93 7.19 13.30 -9.89
N ARG A 94 7.99 14.30 -9.53
CA ARG A 94 9.12 14.74 -10.35
C ARG A 94 10.18 13.65 -10.49
N ASP A 95 10.45 12.92 -9.40
CA ASP A 95 11.59 12.00 -9.31
C ASP A 95 11.14 10.52 -9.28
N ILE A 96 9.87 10.23 -8.96
CA ILE A 96 9.26 8.91 -9.12
C ILE A 96 8.55 8.85 -10.46
N THR A 97 9.16 8.17 -11.43
CA THR A 97 8.57 7.95 -12.76
C THR A 97 8.35 6.47 -13.02
N LEU A 98 7.13 6.13 -13.45
CA LEU A 98 6.82 4.78 -13.92
C LEU A 98 7.12 4.67 -15.42
N PRO A 99 7.53 3.48 -15.91
CA PRO A 99 7.76 3.26 -17.34
C PRO A 99 6.41 3.12 -18.07
N LEU A 100 5.74 4.23 -18.35
CA LEU A 100 4.37 4.25 -18.90
C LEU A 100 4.26 3.64 -20.31
N ASP A 101 5.37 3.50 -21.03
CA ASP A 101 5.48 2.86 -22.35
C ASP A 101 5.88 1.38 -22.28
N ALA A 102 5.91 0.78 -21.07
CA ALA A 102 6.27 -0.60 -20.87
C ALA A 102 5.30 -1.57 -21.55
N LYS A 103 5.76 -2.23 -22.61
CA LYS A 103 5.00 -3.28 -23.33
C LYS A 103 5.00 -4.62 -22.62
N GLN A 104 5.87 -4.80 -21.63
CA GLN A 104 6.00 -6.03 -20.85
C GLN A 104 6.17 -5.69 -19.38
N SER A 105 5.54 -6.49 -18.52
CA SER A 105 5.74 -6.36 -17.08
C SER A 105 7.19 -6.63 -16.70
N ILE A 106 7.72 -5.83 -15.76
CA ILE A 106 9.00 -6.09 -15.11
C ILE A 106 9.04 -7.43 -14.33
N ARG A 107 7.87 -8.05 -14.11
CA ARG A 107 7.70 -9.40 -13.53
C ARG A 107 7.76 -10.52 -14.58
N GLY A 108 8.01 -10.15 -15.84
CA GLY A 108 8.23 -11.05 -16.98
C GLY A 108 7.00 -11.80 -17.45
N SER A 109 5.80 -11.48 -16.97
CA SER A 109 4.50 -12.01 -17.46
C SER A 109 3.36 -11.19 -16.87
N ARG A 110 2.16 -11.25 -17.48
CA ARG A 110 0.97 -10.57 -16.96
C ARG A 110 0.45 -11.21 -15.68
N SER A 111 0.48 -12.54 -15.61
CA SER A 111 0.21 -13.27 -14.36
C SER A 111 1.19 -12.85 -13.27
N GLY A 112 2.46 -12.61 -13.61
CA GLY A 112 3.46 -12.13 -12.67
C GLY A 112 3.15 -10.73 -12.15
N GLU A 113 2.74 -9.81 -13.02
CA GLU A 113 2.29 -8.47 -12.61
C GLU A 113 1.09 -8.55 -11.66
N LEU A 114 0.09 -9.38 -12.00
CA LEU A 114 -1.13 -9.53 -11.19
C LEU A 114 -0.85 -10.18 -9.82
N VAL A 115 0.12 -11.09 -9.72
CA VAL A 115 0.61 -11.56 -8.42
C VAL A 115 1.20 -10.40 -7.62
N ALA A 116 2.07 -9.59 -8.23
CA ALA A 116 2.69 -8.46 -7.56
C ALA A 116 1.63 -7.44 -7.08
N ARG A 117 0.63 -7.12 -7.91
CA ARG A 117 -0.51 -6.28 -7.53
C ARG A 117 -1.27 -6.86 -6.33
N CYS A 118 -1.62 -8.15 -6.37
CA CYS A 118 -2.25 -8.81 -5.22
C CYS A 118 -1.45 -8.66 -3.92
N ILE A 119 -0.11 -8.67 -3.97
CA ILE A 119 0.71 -8.47 -2.77
C ILE A 119 0.67 -7.03 -2.28
N VAL A 120 0.63 -6.06 -3.18
CA VAL A 120 0.47 -4.64 -2.83
C VAL A 120 -0.86 -4.44 -2.10
N GLU A 121 -1.99 -4.83 -2.70
CA GLU A 121 -3.32 -4.67 -2.07
C GLU A 121 -3.40 -5.34 -0.69
N VAL A 122 -2.77 -6.50 -0.52
CA VAL A 122 -2.73 -7.21 0.77
C VAL A 122 -1.91 -6.44 1.81
N GLY A 123 -0.77 -5.90 1.39
CA GLY A 123 0.07 -5.05 2.23
C GLY A 123 -0.67 -3.79 2.66
N THR A 124 -1.28 -3.09 1.71
CA THR A 124 -2.05 -1.86 1.92
C THR A 124 -3.26 -2.10 2.83
N SER A 125 -4.04 -3.17 2.58
CA SER A 125 -5.16 -3.56 3.44
C SER A 125 -4.72 -3.83 4.88
N SER A 126 -3.56 -4.49 5.05
CA SER A 126 -3.00 -4.77 6.37
C SER A 126 -2.52 -3.51 7.07
N PHE A 127 -1.90 -2.59 6.33
CA PHE A 127 -1.42 -1.30 6.82
C PHE A 127 -2.57 -0.43 7.36
N TYR A 128 -3.64 -0.24 6.59
CA TYR A 128 -4.79 0.52 7.08
C TYR A 128 -5.56 -0.21 8.18
N GLY A 129 -5.56 -1.55 8.19
CA GLY A 129 -6.08 -2.32 9.31
C GLY A 129 -5.32 -2.09 10.61
N ALA A 130 -3.99 -1.99 10.54
CA ALA A 130 -3.13 -1.64 11.66
C ALA A 130 -3.34 -0.18 12.09
N MET A 131 -3.38 0.75 11.14
CA MET A 131 -3.62 2.17 11.40
C MET A 131 -4.96 2.41 12.10
N ALA A 132 -6.05 1.82 11.61
CA ALA A 132 -7.37 1.92 12.22
C ALA A 132 -7.43 1.33 13.64
N ALA A 133 -6.58 0.34 13.93
CA ALA A 133 -6.49 -0.29 15.25
C ALA A 133 -5.55 0.44 16.22
N ALA A 134 -4.69 1.33 15.71
CA ALA A 134 -3.69 2.07 16.48
C ALA A 134 -4.12 3.52 16.75
N THR A 135 -4.80 4.18 15.81
CA THR A 135 -5.23 5.56 15.98
C THR A 135 -6.41 5.71 16.94
N GLU A 136 -6.39 6.78 17.73
CA GLU A 136 -7.52 7.23 18.55
C GLU A 136 -8.38 8.27 17.83
N GLU A 137 -7.88 8.86 16.74
CA GLU A 137 -8.58 9.90 15.99
C GLU A 137 -9.73 9.26 15.17
N PRO A 138 -11.01 9.63 15.46
CA PRO A 138 -12.17 8.96 14.90
C PRO A 138 -12.30 9.06 13.38
N VAL A 139 -11.91 10.19 12.78
CA VAL A 139 -12.03 10.39 11.33
C VAL A 139 -10.98 9.54 10.59
N LEU A 140 -9.73 9.53 11.05
CA LEU A 140 -8.67 8.67 10.50
C LEU A 140 -9.06 7.20 10.59
N LYS A 141 -9.62 6.79 11.72
CA LYS A 141 -10.10 5.43 11.91
C LYS A 141 -11.16 5.04 10.89
N SER A 142 -12.10 5.95 10.61
CA SER A 142 -13.13 5.74 9.58
C SER A 142 -12.52 5.62 8.19
N ILE A 143 -11.63 6.55 7.83
CA ILE A 143 -10.92 6.57 6.54
C ILE A 143 -10.15 5.26 6.34
N ALA A 144 -9.30 4.90 7.30
CA ALA A 144 -8.48 3.69 7.22
C ALA A 144 -9.33 2.42 7.10
N MET A 145 -10.49 2.33 7.79
CA MET A 145 -11.38 1.18 7.65
C MET A 145 -12.07 1.11 6.28
N ARG A 146 -12.38 2.25 5.66
CA ARG A 146 -12.95 2.33 4.30
C ARG A 146 -11.92 1.92 3.26
N ILE A 147 -10.73 2.52 3.30
CA ILE A 147 -9.61 2.18 2.41
C ILE A 147 -9.31 0.69 2.53
N ARG A 148 -9.11 0.18 3.75
CA ARG A 148 -8.89 -1.27 3.98
C ARG A 148 -9.93 -2.16 3.29
N ALA A 149 -11.20 -1.77 3.29
CA ALA A 149 -12.26 -2.54 2.66
C ALA A 149 -12.15 -2.52 1.14
N ASP A 150 -11.76 -1.38 0.57
CA ASP A 150 -11.48 -1.21 -0.86
C ASP A 150 -10.28 -2.04 -1.28
N GLU A 151 -9.18 -2.03 -0.52
CA GLU A 151 -8.00 -2.87 -0.77
C GLU A 151 -8.34 -4.37 -0.85
N LEU A 152 -9.30 -4.84 -0.06
CA LEU A 152 -9.77 -6.23 -0.15
C LEU A 152 -10.58 -6.48 -1.44
N ARG A 153 -11.31 -5.48 -1.94
CA ARG A 153 -11.99 -5.52 -3.24
C ARG A 153 -10.98 -5.46 -4.38
N HIS A 154 -9.98 -4.59 -4.29
CA HIS A 154 -8.87 -4.48 -5.25
C HIS A 154 -8.09 -5.78 -5.35
N TYR A 155 -7.75 -6.39 -4.20
CA TYR A 155 -7.15 -7.72 -4.17
C TYR A 155 -8.00 -8.74 -4.94
N LYS A 156 -9.31 -8.75 -4.72
CA LYS A 156 -10.22 -9.67 -5.42
C LYS A 156 -10.26 -9.38 -6.92
N LEU A 157 -10.27 -8.11 -7.32
CA LEU A 157 -10.20 -7.68 -8.72
C LEU A 157 -8.93 -8.26 -9.38
N PHE A 158 -7.75 -7.96 -8.84
CA PHE A 158 -6.49 -8.46 -9.42
C PHE A 158 -6.39 -9.98 -9.36
N TYR A 159 -6.90 -10.62 -8.30
CA TYR A 159 -6.89 -12.08 -8.18
C TYR A 159 -7.81 -12.75 -9.22
N ASN A 160 -8.96 -12.16 -9.54
CA ASN A 160 -9.84 -12.66 -10.59
C ASN A 160 -9.16 -12.59 -11.96
N HIS A 161 -8.55 -11.46 -12.29
CA HIS A 161 -7.76 -11.33 -13.53
C HIS A 161 -6.55 -12.26 -13.51
N LEU A 162 -5.89 -12.45 -12.37
CA LEU A 162 -4.78 -13.40 -12.23
C LEU A 162 -5.23 -14.80 -12.64
N ASN A 163 -6.36 -15.30 -12.13
CA ASN A 163 -6.86 -16.62 -12.49
C ASN A 163 -7.15 -16.74 -13.99
N ARG A 164 -7.75 -15.72 -14.61
CA ARG A 164 -8.00 -15.66 -16.06
C ARG A 164 -6.70 -15.72 -16.88
N TYR A 165 -5.64 -15.06 -16.42
CA TYR A 165 -4.33 -15.11 -17.09
C TYR A 165 -3.57 -16.41 -16.83
N LEU A 166 -3.74 -17.03 -15.65
CA LEU A 166 -3.13 -18.31 -15.33
C LEU A 166 -3.63 -19.44 -16.23
N GLU A 167 -4.88 -19.38 -16.71
CA GLU A 167 -5.41 -20.33 -17.70
C GLU A 167 -4.63 -20.28 -19.03
N ARG A 168 -4.04 -19.12 -19.37
CA ARG A 168 -3.30 -18.89 -20.62
C ARG A 168 -1.80 -19.06 -20.46
N GLU A 169 -1.23 -18.40 -19.45
CA GLU A 169 0.22 -18.31 -19.24
C GLU A 169 0.76 -19.44 -18.34
N GLN A 170 -0.10 -20.14 -17.60
CA GLN A 170 0.24 -21.29 -16.75
C GLN A 170 1.42 -21.02 -15.79
N LEU A 171 1.46 -19.82 -15.19
CA LEU A 171 2.53 -19.44 -14.26
C LEU A 171 2.50 -20.32 -13.00
N GLY A 172 3.50 -21.18 -12.85
CA GLY A 172 3.56 -22.16 -11.76
C GLY A 172 3.68 -21.54 -10.36
N PRO A 173 3.23 -22.25 -9.30
CA PRO A 173 3.26 -21.77 -7.91
C PRO A 173 4.63 -21.30 -7.42
N THR A 174 5.72 -21.97 -7.84
CA THR A 174 7.09 -21.59 -7.46
C THR A 174 7.45 -20.19 -7.94
N ARG A 175 7.15 -19.86 -9.21
CA ARG A 175 7.45 -18.53 -9.77
C ARG A 175 6.56 -17.47 -9.15
N ARG A 176 5.29 -17.78 -8.88
CA ARG A 176 4.36 -16.90 -8.15
C ARG A 176 4.87 -16.58 -6.75
N LEU A 177 5.34 -17.59 -6.01
CA LEU A 177 5.94 -17.41 -4.68
C LEU A 177 7.18 -16.52 -4.73
N MET A 178 8.07 -16.74 -5.71
CA MET A 178 9.26 -15.90 -5.87
C MET A 178 8.91 -14.44 -6.16
N ILE A 179 7.90 -14.19 -7.00
CA ILE A 179 7.40 -12.83 -7.27
C ILE A 179 6.80 -12.22 -6.01
N ALA A 180 6.00 -12.98 -5.26
CA ALA A 180 5.41 -12.50 -4.02
C ALA A 180 6.46 -12.12 -2.98
N LEU A 181 7.49 -12.96 -2.79
CA LEU A 181 8.61 -12.68 -1.89
C LEU A 181 9.45 -11.49 -2.36
N SER A 182 9.70 -11.36 -3.67
CA SER A 182 10.36 -10.20 -4.25
C SER A 182 9.59 -8.93 -3.92
N ARG A 183 8.26 -8.93 -4.13
CA ARG A 183 7.44 -7.74 -3.88
C ARG A 183 7.38 -7.38 -2.39
N ILE A 184 7.35 -8.37 -1.49
CA ILE A 184 7.43 -8.12 -0.03
C ILE A 184 8.77 -7.48 0.34
N ARG A 185 9.88 -7.92 -0.27
CA ARG A 185 11.20 -7.34 -0.01
C ARG A 185 11.33 -5.93 -0.58
N GLU A 186 10.72 -5.69 -1.74
CA GLU A 186 10.61 -4.36 -2.35
C GLU A 186 9.71 -3.41 -1.55
N THR A 187 8.86 -3.90 -0.62
CA THR A 187 8.03 -3.06 0.25
C THR A 187 8.88 -2.17 1.19
N GLU A 188 10.20 -2.39 1.25
CA GLU A 188 11.17 -1.37 1.65
C GLU A 188 11.40 -0.36 0.50
N ASP A 189 10.30 0.17 -0.06
CA ASP A 189 10.25 0.80 -1.37
C ASP A 189 10.96 2.16 -1.36
N ASP A 190 11.65 2.47 -2.46
CA ASP A 190 12.19 3.82 -2.66
C ASP A 190 11.06 4.84 -2.78
N GLU A 191 9.92 4.41 -3.35
CA GLU A 191 8.73 5.26 -3.45
C GLU A 191 8.21 5.69 -2.08
N LEU A 192 7.97 4.77 -1.14
CA LEU A 192 7.47 5.10 0.19
C LEU A 192 8.49 5.92 1.01
N ALA A 193 9.79 5.61 0.86
CA ALA A 193 10.84 6.39 1.49
C ALA A 193 10.90 7.82 0.94
N TYR A 194 10.75 7.98 -0.37
CA TYR A 194 10.75 9.29 -1.02
C TYR A 194 9.47 10.06 -0.73
N ALA A 195 8.31 9.42 -0.77
CA ALA A 195 7.04 10.01 -0.35
C ALA A 195 7.14 10.52 1.10
N TYR A 196 7.74 9.74 2.00
CA TYR A 196 7.98 10.18 3.38
C TYR A 196 8.89 11.41 3.45
N HIS A 197 9.96 11.46 2.66
CA HIS A 197 10.85 12.62 2.57
C HIS A 197 10.09 13.87 2.10
N CYS A 198 9.38 13.77 0.98
CA CYS A 198 8.65 14.88 0.37
C CYS A 198 7.50 15.39 1.25
N ALA A 199 6.73 14.48 1.83
CA ALA A 199 5.52 14.81 2.59
C ALA A 199 5.81 15.39 3.98
N ASN A 200 6.97 15.04 4.57
CA ASN A 200 7.37 15.53 5.89
C ASN A 200 8.35 16.71 5.84
N GLY A 201 8.63 17.26 4.65
CA GLY A 201 9.47 18.44 4.47
C GLY A 201 10.86 18.29 5.08
N LEU A 202 11.44 17.08 5.02
CA LEU A 202 12.74 16.83 5.64
C LEU A 202 13.82 17.68 4.97
N ALA A 203 14.55 18.46 5.75
CA ALA A 203 15.64 19.29 5.25
C ALA A 203 16.84 18.44 4.81
N GLY A 204 17.54 18.90 3.77
CA GLY A 204 18.73 18.25 3.23
C GLY A 204 18.45 17.26 2.09
N PRO A 205 19.49 16.62 1.54
CA PRO A 205 19.35 15.68 0.44
C PRO A 205 18.57 14.43 0.86
N TYR A 206 17.87 13.81 -0.08
CA TYR A 206 17.16 12.55 0.14
C TYR A 206 18.12 11.45 0.58
N ASP A 207 17.91 10.93 1.80
CA ASP A 207 18.54 9.71 2.30
C ASP A 207 17.48 8.61 2.41
N ARG A 208 17.50 7.71 1.43
CA ARG A 208 16.62 6.53 1.36
C ARG A 208 16.67 5.69 2.63
N SER A 209 17.86 5.44 3.18
CA SER A 209 18.03 4.55 4.34
C SER A 209 17.46 5.18 5.60
N ALA A 210 17.66 6.48 5.79
CA ALA A 210 17.07 7.22 6.91
C ALA A 210 15.55 7.30 6.79
N CYS A 211 15.03 7.62 5.59
CA CYS A 211 13.60 7.78 5.36
C CYS A 211 12.85 6.45 5.49
N ILE A 212 13.36 5.36 4.92
CA ILE A 212 12.71 4.06 5.06
C ILE A 212 12.73 3.57 6.51
N ALA A 213 13.80 3.84 7.26
CA ALA A 213 13.88 3.50 8.68
C ALA A 213 12.87 4.31 9.50
N ALA A 214 12.76 5.61 9.23
CA ALA A 214 11.82 6.51 9.89
C ALA A 214 10.36 6.13 9.60
N TYR A 215 10.04 5.82 8.35
CA TYR A 215 8.70 5.36 7.96
C TYR A 215 8.40 3.98 8.56
N SER A 216 9.29 3.00 8.36
CA SER A 216 9.10 1.61 8.83
C SER A 216 8.88 1.52 10.33
N ARG A 217 9.58 2.34 11.13
CA ARG A 217 9.41 2.35 12.59
C ARG A 217 7.97 2.68 12.97
N ARG A 218 7.38 3.68 12.31
CA ARG A 218 6.01 4.14 12.54
C ARG A 218 5.01 3.14 11.99
N ALA A 219 5.18 2.74 10.73
CA ALA A 219 4.32 1.79 10.05
C ALA A 219 4.22 0.46 10.82
N TYR A 220 5.34 -0.18 11.14
CA TYR A 220 5.34 -1.46 11.85
C TYR A 220 4.97 -1.35 13.32
N GLY A 221 5.18 -0.19 13.96
CA GLY A 221 4.73 0.05 15.34
C GLY A 221 3.22 -0.07 15.51
N MET A 222 2.44 0.16 14.44
CA MET A 222 0.98 0.01 14.46
C MET A 222 0.52 -1.47 14.37
N TYR A 223 1.38 -2.37 13.88
CA TYR A 223 0.97 -3.74 13.59
C TYR A 223 0.75 -4.57 14.85
N LYS A 224 -0.31 -5.38 14.80
CA LYS A 224 -0.61 -6.47 15.72
C LYS A 224 -0.55 -7.77 14.94
N ARG A 225 -0.27 -8.87 15.64
CA ARG A 225 -0.14 -10.21 15.06
C ARG A 225 -1.25 -10.59 14.06
N PRO A 226 -2.57 -10.34 14.32
CA PRO A 226 -3.62 -10.71 13.38
C PRO A 226 -3.54 -10.01 12.02
N HIS A 227 -2.96 -8.80 11.97
CA HIS A 227 -2.77 -8.06 10.71
C HIS A 227 -1.73 -8.77 9.83
N VAL A 228 -0.62 -9.21 10.43
CA VAL A 228 0.44 -9.95 9.73
C VAL A 228 -0.04 -11.32 9.29
N GLU A 229 -0.70 -12.08 10.18
CA GLU A 229 -1.21 -13.41 9.85
C GLU A 229 -2.18 -13.38 8.67
N ARG A 230 -3.11 -12.41 8.65
CA ARG A 230 -4.05 -12.24 7.54
C ARG A 230 -3.33 -11.90 6.23
N ALA A 231 -2.33 -11.00 6.28
CA ALA A 231 -1.55 -10.65 5.10
C ALA A 231 -0.79 -11.84 4.53
N VAL A 232 -0.18 -12.66 5.39
CA VAL A 232 0.51 -13.89 4.97
C VAL A 232 -0.46 -14.88 4.33
N MET A 233 -1.63 -15.11 4.93
CA MET A 233 -2.63 -16.01 4.34
C MET A 233 -3.07 -15.56 2.94
N MET A 234 -3.37 -14.26 2.76
CA MET A 234 -3.78 -13.74 1.44
C MET A 234 -2.64 -13.76 0.41
N THR A 235 -1.41 -13.55 0.87
CA THR A 235 -0.19 -13.70 0.06
C THR A 235 -0.02 -15.15 -0.42
N CYS A 236 -0.14 -16.12 0.49
CA CYS A 236 -0.08 -17.54 0.14
C CYS A 236 -1.11 -17.90 -0.94
N LYS A 237 -2.35 -17.41 -0.80
CA LYS A 237 -3.39 -17.61 -1.81
C LYS A 237 -3.02 -17.04 -3.18
N ALA A 238 -2.47 -15.81 -3.23
CA ALA A 238 -2.01 -15.20 -4.47
C ALA A 238 -0.76 -15.89 -5.05
N ALA A 239 0.05 -16.52 -4.21
CA ALA A 239 1.18 -17.36 -4.62
C ALA A 239 0.78 -18.76 -5.10
N GLY A 240 -0.50 -19.15 -4.97
CA GLY A 240 -0.98 -20.49 -5.33
C GLY A 240 -0.73 -21.55 -4.26
N LEU A 241 -0.51 -21.13 -3.02
CA LEU A 241 -0.37 -21.98 -1.84
C LEU A 241 -1.69 -22.02 -1.05
N ASP A 242 -1.91 -23.10 -0.30
CA ASP A 242 -3.05 -23.19 0.62
C ASP A 242 -2.87 -22.21 1.79
N PRO A 243 -3.76 -21.19 1.92
CA PRO A 243 -3.67 -20.19 2.98
C PRO A 243 -3.96 -20.74 4.38
N GLN A 244 -4.58 -21.92 4.51
CA GLN A 244 -4.89 -22.54 5.80
C GLN A 244 -3.88 -23.63 6.20
N SER A 245 -2.87 -23.85 5.35
CA SER A 245 -1.84 -24.84 5.58
C SER A 245 -1.02 -24.56 6.85
N ARG A 246 -0.36 -25.60 7.37
CA ARG A 246 0.61 -25.44 8.47
C ARG A 246 1.77 -24.53 8.07
N VAL A 247 2.17 -24.56 6.79
CA VAL A 247 3.22 -23.69 6.24
C VAL A 247 2.82 -22.22 6.31
N ALA A 248 1.59 -21.88 5.89
CA ALA A 248 1.10 -20.49 5.97
C ALA A 248 1.06 -19.98 7.42
N ARG A 249 0.67 -20.82 8.38
CA ARG A 249 0.71 -20.47 9.81
C ARG A 249 2.14 -20.22 10.33
N LEU A 250 3.07 -21.12 10.00
CA LEU A 250 4.49 -20.95 10.37
C LEU A 250 5.11 -19.70 9.75
N LEU A 251 4.76 -19.38 8.49
CA LEU A 251 5.17 -18.13 7.86
C LEU A 251 4.59 -16.92 8.60
N GLY A 252 3.33 -16.98 9.03
CA GLY A 252 2.71 -15.93 9.86
C GLY A 252 3.47 -15.69 11.16
N ASP A 253 3.81 -16.76 11.89
CA ASP A 253 4.61 -16.70 13.12
C ASP A 253 6.00 -16.09 12.88
N ALA A 254 6.69 -16.56 11.84
CA ALA A 254 8.03 -16.10 11.48
C ALA A 254 8.01 -14.62 11.05
N SER A 255 7.06 -14.23 10.20
CA SER A 255 6.89 -12.84 9.75
C SER A 255 6.59 -11.90 10.91
N TRP A 256 5.72 -12.30 11.84
CA TRP A 256 5.43 -11.49 13.04
C TRP A 256 6.67 -11.32 13.92
N TRP A 257 7.41 -12.39 14.16
CA TRP A 257 8.64 -12.33 14.94
C TRP A 257 9.71 -11.45 14.28
N LEU A 258 9.90 -11.57 12.97
CA LEU A 258 10.83 -10.75 12.19
C LEU A 258 10.44 -9.27 12.25
N MET A 259 9.16 -8.96 12.07
CA MET A 259 8.64 -7.59 12.15
C MET A 259 8.91 -6.98 13.52
N ARG A 260 8.61 -7.71 14.61
CA ARG A 260 8.91 -7.25 15.98
C ARG A 260 10.40 -7.02 16.22
N LYS A 261 11.27 -7.90 15.72
CA LYS A 261 12.72 -7.71 15.82
C LYS A 261 13.18 -6.47 15.07
N LYS A 262 12.62 -6.22 13.87
CA LYS A 262 12.92 -5.04 13.06
C LYS A 262 12.48 -3.75 13.76
N VAL A 263 11.27 -3.72 14.35
CA VAL A 263 10.80 -2.58 15.16
C VAL A 263 11.78 -2.29 16.30
N GLY A 264 12.13 -3.29 17.11
CA GLY A 264 13.06 -3.07 18.23
C GLY A 264 14.47 -2.66 17.78
N TRP A 265 14.92 -3.09 16.60
CA TRP A 265 16.19 -2.61 16.03
C TRP A 265 16.10 -1.15 15.56
N LEU A 266 15.00 -0.77 14.91
CA LEU A 266 14.75 0.60 14.47
C LEU A 266 14.64 1.57 15.65
N GLU A 267 13.98 1.15 16.73
CA GLU A 267 13.88 1.93 17.98
C GLU A 267 15.26 2.19 18.60
N ARG A 268 16.11 1.16 18.71
CA ARG A 268 17.48 1.31 19.23
C ARG A 268 18.38 2.18 18.37
N ARG A 269 18.11 2.27 17.07
CA ARG A 269 18.89 3.11 16.14
C ARG A 269 18.45 4.58 16.17
N ALA A 270 17.24 4.86 16.66
CA ALA A 270 16.68 6.20 16.76
C ALA A 270 16.88 6.84 18.14
N ALA A 271 17.16 6.03 19.17
CA ALA A 271 17.56 6.47 20.52
C ALA A 271 19.05 6.82 20.58
#